data_AF-A0A7C7VC38-F1
#
_entry.id   AF-A0A7C7VC38-F1
#
_cell.length_a   1.000
_cell.length_b   1.000
_cell.length_c   1.000
_cell.angle_alpha   90.00
_cell.angle_beta   90.00
_cell.angle_gamma   90.00
#
_symmetry.space_group_name_H-M   'P 1'
#
loop_
_entity.id
_entity.type
_entity.pdbx_description
1 polymer ?
#
loop_
_entity_poly.entity_id
_entity_poly.type
_entity_poly.pdbx_seq_one_letter_code
_entity_poly.pdbx_strand_id
1 'polypeptide(L)'
;MSAPPYLGTTVEATVLTVPSSRCVTHPYIVDDTGSAIQVCGLTAGDTFVALRLPFGSFTPDQPPATVQVTATMSDLADLNTPLTVRARGGYQFGSTPLDDWCCGDDPSPTLSPWTSASVTPILLTLSKAYSVSEDETASGPNFPRQYTVTAEIAPGQTVDNFTLVDTLPDNMQFVSVVSTSPAGATCTTPSTSAPGGTLSCNFGTVSGTVSMTFAFYIPLRDAS
;
A
#
# COMPACT_ATOMS: atom_id res chain seq x y z
N MET A 1 -8.78 -12.98 -5.74
CA MET A 1 -8.76 -13.12 -4.26
C MET A 1 -8.77 -14.60 -3.93
N SER A 2 -7.81 -15.08 -3.14
CA SER A 2 -7.82 -16.45 -2.62
C SER A 2 -8.60 -16.48 -1.31
N ALA A 3 -9.27 -17.59 -0.99
CA ALA A 3 -9.85 -17.81 0.32
C ALA A 3 -8.77 -17.59 1.41
N PRO A 4 -9.00 -16.69 2.37
CA PRO A 4 -8.02 -16.42 3.41
C PRO A 4 -7.88 -17.62 4.35
N PRO A 5 -6.67 -17.98 4.80
CA PRO A 5 -6.50 -18.99 5.82
C PRO A 5 -6.91 -18.44 7.20
N TYR A 6 -7.65 -19.23 7.98
CA TYR A 6 -7.80 -19.04 9.41
C TYR A 6 -7.17 -20.23 10.13
N LEU A 7 -6.15 -19.98 10.97
CA LEU A 7 -5.38 -21.03 11.66
C LEU A 7 -4.87 -22.15 10.72
N GLY A 8 -4.52 -21.82 9.47
CA GLY A 8 -4.04 -22.79 8.48
C GLY A 8 -5.13 -23.58 7.76
N THR A 9 -6.41 -23.25 7.97
CA THR A 9 -7.55 -23.86 7.27
C THR A 9 -8.15 -22.91 6.24
N THR A 10 -8.54 -23.43 5.07
CA THR A 10 -9.19 -22.67 4.02
C THR A 10 -10.61 -22.28 4.45
N VAL A 11 -10.91 -20.98 4.47
CA VAL A 11 -12.27 -20.46 4.75
C VAL A 11 -13.13 -20.59 3.50
N GLU A 12 -14.38 -21.02 3.64
CA GLU A 12 -15.32 -21.04 2.51
C GLU A 12 -15.64 -19.59 2.11
N ALA A 13 -15.45 -19.27 0.82
CA ALA A 13 -15.63 -17.92 0.30
C ALA A 13 -16.53 -17.94 -0.94
N THR A 14 -17.60 -17.15 -0.90
CA THR A 14 -18.43 -16.85 -2.08
C THR A 14 -18.08 -15.46 -2.59
N VAL A 15 -17.70 -15.38 -3.86
CA VAL A 15 -17.30 -14.13 -4.53
C VAL A 15 -18.35 -13.76 -5.56
N LEU A 16 -18.87 -12.54 -5.47
CA LEU A 16 -19.91 -12.00 -6.33
C LEU A 16 -19.48 -10.64 -6.86
N THR A 17 -19.75 -10.35 -8.13
CA THR A 17 -19.65 -8.99 -8.67
C THR A 17 -20.91 -8.23 -8.32
N VAL A 18 -20.76 -7.02 -7.77
CA VAL A 18 -21.90 -6.17 -7.44
C VAL A 18 -22.61 -5.74 -8.73
N PRO A 19 -23.89 -6.07 -8.91
CA PRO A 19 -24.64 -5.72 -10.11
C PRO A 19 -24.98 -4.23 -10.17
N SER A 20 -25.50 -3.78 -11.31
CA SER A 20 -25.97 -2.40 -11.52
C SER A 20 -27.10 -1.99 -10.56
N SER A 21 -27.85 -2.95 -9.99
CA SER A 21 -28.85 -2.68 -8.95
C SER A 21 -28.24 -2.23 -7.61
N ARG A 22 -26.92 -2.36 -7.43
CA ARG A 22 -26.19 -2.00 -6.20
C ARG A 22 -26.63 -2.80 -4.97
N CYS A 23 -27.29 -3.93 -5.19
CA CYS A 23 -27.73 -4.87 -4.17
C CYS A 23 -27.24 -6.28 -4.53
N VAL A 24 -26.67 -6.98 -3.56
CA VAL A 24 -26.25 -8.38 -3.68
C VAL A 24 -27.07 -9.22 -2.71
N THR A 25 -27.58 -10.36 -3.17
CA THR A 25 -28.21 -11.36 -2.28
C THR A 25 -27.13 -12.03 -1.45
N HIS A 26 -27.24 -11.97 -0.12
CA HIS A 26 -26.26 -12.58 0.76
C HIS A 26 -26.37 -14.11 0.68
N PRO A 27 -25.26 -14.86 0.47
CA PRO A 27 -25.34 -16.31 0.26
C PRO A 27 -25.69 -17.13 1.51
N TYR A 28 -25.45 -16.57 2.71
CA TYR A 28 -25.62 -17.30 3.98
C TYR A 28 -26.66 -16.73 4.96
N ILE A 29 -26.83 -15.41 5.07
CA ILE A 29 -27.75 -14.78 6.03
C ILE A 29 -29.16 -14.70 5.43
N VAL A 30 -30.13 -15.14 6.22
CA VAL A 30 -31.57 -14.99 5.94
C VAL A 30 -32.22 -13.99 6.91
N ASP A 31 -33.46 -13.60 6.64
CA ASP A 31 -34.31 -12.84 7.57
C ASP A 31 -35.28 -13.77 8.34
N ASP A 32 -36.17 -13.17 9.14
CA ASP A 32 -37.21 -13.85 9.93
C ASP A 32 -38.23 -14.64 9.08
N THR A 33 -38.20 -14.48 7.75
CA THR A 33 -39.03 -15.23 6.79
C THR A 33 -38.29 -16.39 6.14
N GLY A 34 -36.98 -16.54 6.40
CA GLY A 34 -36.11 -17.51 5.75
C GLY A 34 -35.64 -17.07 4.38
N SER A 35 -35.88 -15.81 4.00
CA SER A 35 -35.44 -15.25 2.73
C SER A 35 -34.02 -14.71 2.85
N ALA A 36 -33.16 -14.97 1.85
CA ALA A 36 -31.82 -14.41 1.84
C ALA A 36 -31.85 -12.87 1.80
N ILE A 37 -31.12 -12.23 2.70
CA ILE A 37 -31.12 -10.77 2.81
C ILE A 37 -30.47 -10.11 1.58
N GLN A 38 -30.88 -8.87 1.29
CA GLN A 38 -30.20 -8.03 0.30
C GLN A 38 -29.20 -7.09 0.98
N VAL A 39 -27.95 -7.12 0.53
CA VAL A 39 -26.91 -6.16 0.91
C VAL A 39 -26.87 -5.06 -0.13
N CYS A 40 -27.50 -3.92 0.18
CA CYS A 40 -27.66 -2.79 -0.72
C CYS A 40 -26.71 -1.61 -0.41
N GLY A 41 -26.65 -0.63 -1.31
CA GLY A 41 -25.80 0.56 -1.19
C GLY A 41 -24.34 0.31 -1.60
N LEU A 42 -24.08 -0.81 -2.26
CA LEU A 42 -22.77 -1.18 -2.79
C LEU A 42 -22.46 -0.37 -4.07
N THR A 43 -21.21 -0.37 -4.50
CA THR A 43 -20.83 0.25 -5.79
C THR A 43 -20.88 -0.81 -6.88
N ALA A 44 -21.59 -0.54 -7.97
CA ALA A 44 -21.68 -1.47 -9.09
C ALA A 44 -20.28 -1.75 -9.67
N GLY A 45 -19.98 -3.02 -9.96
CA GLY A 45 -18.66 -3.45 -10.42
C GLY A 45 -17.68 -3.81 -9.29
N ASP A 46 -17.94 -3.43 -8.04
CA ASP A 46 -17.13 -3.88 -6.90
C ASP A 46 -17.21 -5.41 -6.74
N THR A 47 -16.23 -5.97 -6.03
CA THR A 47 -16.27 -7.37 -5.59
C THR A 47 -16.87 -7.46 -4.19
N PHE A 48 -17.95 -8.21 -4.05
CA PHE A 48 -18.51 -8.63 -2.77
C PHE A 48 -17.99 -10.03 -2.42
N VAL A 49 -17.45 -10.20 -1.21
CA VAL A 49 -16.96 -11.49 -0.72
C VAL A 49 -17.67 -11.83 0.57
N ALA A 50 -18.38 -12.95 0.59
CA ALA A 50 -18.95 -13.54 1.81
C ALA A 50 -18.05 -14.68 2.27
N LEU A 51 -17.58 -14.58 3.51
CA LEU A 51 -16.73 -15.60 4.13
C LEU A 51 -17.56 -16.36 5.17
N ARG A 52 -17.62 -17.68 5.06
CA ARG A 52 -18.19 -18.55 6.09
C ARG A 52 -17.06 -19.12 6.95
N LEU A 53 -16.93 -18.56 8.15
CA LEU A 53 -15.87 -18.93 9.08
C LEU A 53 -16.15 -20.30 9.71
N PRO A 54 -15.12 -21.14 9.97
CA PRO A 54 -15.28 -22.48 10.52
C PRO A 54 -15.53 -22.47 12.05
N PHE A 55 -16.39 -21.57 12.53
CA PHE A 55 -16.79 -21.49 13.93
C PHE A 55 -18.22 -21.99 14.10
N GLY A 56 -18.42 -22.85 15.11
CA GLY A 56 -19.75 -23.36 15.44
C GLY A 56 -20.58 -22.39 16.30
N SER A 57 -19.95 -21.68 17.24
CA SER A 57 -20.62 -20.68 18.10
C SER A 57 -19.60 -19.73 18.73
N PHE A 58 -20.10 -18.60 19.20
CA PHE A 58 -19.35 -17.68 20.05
C PHE A 58 -20.06 -17.47 21.39
N THR A 59 -19.30 -17.31 22.48
CA THR A 59 -19.84 -16.80 23.74
C THR A 59 -19.44 -15.34 23.94
N PRO A 60 -20.22 -14.54 24.70
CA PRO A 60 -19.92 -13.11 24.87
C PRO A 60 -18.51 -12.81 25.40
N ASP A 61 -17.95 -13.71 26.21
CA ASP A 61 -16.64 -13.54 26.84
C ASP A 61 -15.47 -14.08 26.00
N GLN A 62 -15.73 -14.61 24.79
CA GLN A 62 -14.65 -15.08 23.93
C GLN A 62 -13.85 -13.91 23.33
N PRO A 63 -12.52 -14.06 23.20
CA PRO A 63 -11.71 -13.10 22.47
C PRO A 63 -12.18 -12.93 21.02
N PRO A 64 -12.02 -11.73 20.43
CA PRO A 64 -12.34 -11.51 19.02
C PRO A 64 -11.58 -12.46 18.10
N ALA A 65 -12.31 -13.14 17.21
CA ALA A 65 -11.70 -13.94 16.15
C ALA A 65 -11.06 -13.04 15.09
N THR A 66 -9.75 -13.20 14.86
CA THR A 66 -9.03 -12.41 13.86
C THR A 66 -9.02 -13.15 12.52
N VAL A 67 -9.62 -12.55 11.49
CA VAL A 67 -9.60 -13.07 10.12
C VAL A 67 -8.70 -12.18 9.26
N GLN A 68 -7.65 -12.76 8.69
CA GLN A 68 -6.73 -12.03 7.80
C GLN A 68 -7.16 -12.22 6.35
N VAL A 69 -7.62 -11.16 5.69
CA VAL A 69 -8.00 -11.17 4.28
C VAL A 69 -6.89 -10.53 3.45
N THR A 70 -6.25 -11.32 2.59
CA THR A 70 -5.24 -10.81 1.64
C THR A 70 -5.89 -10.49 0.30
N ALA A 71 -5.84 -9.22 -0.09
CA ALA A 71 -6.29 -8.74 -1.39
C ALA A 71 -5.10 -8.21 -2.21
N THR A 72 -5.20 -8.31 -3.53
CA THR A 72 -4.23 -7.76 -4.48
C THR A 72 -4.85 -6.55 -5.17
N MET A 73 -4.07 -5.49 -5.33
CA MET A 73 -4.46 -4.32 -6.11
C MET A 73 -4.35 -4.61 -7.61
N SER A 74 -5.26 -4.06 -8.42
CA SER A 74 -5.19 -4.18 -9.87
C SER A 74 -4.13 -3.23 -10.43
N ASP A 75 -3.42 -3.65 -11.47
CA ASP A 75 -2.52 -2.77 -12.24
C ASP A 75 -3.27 -1.67 -13.03
N LEU A 76 -4.61 -1.75 -13.08
CA LEU A 76 -5.49 -0.73 -13.65
C LEU A 76 -6.07 0.21 -12.59
N ALA A 77 -5.62 0.14 -11.34
CA ALA A 77 -6.07 1.05 -10.30
C ALA A 77 -5.63 2.49 -10.59
N ASP A 78 -6.57 3.42 -10.49
CA ASP A 78 -6.27 4.85 -10.69
C ASP A 78 -5.30 5.35 -9.61
N LEU A 79 -4.18 5.92 -10.05
CA LEU A 79 -3.17 6.50 -9.15
C LEU A 79 -3.77 7.62 -8.31
N ASN A 80 -3.36 7.69 -7.04
CA ASN A 80 -3.82 8.69 -6.07
C ASN A 80 -5.34 8.69 -5.82
N THR A 81 -6.07 7.67 -6.27
CA THR A 81 -7.51 7.52 -6.02
C THR A 81 -7.74 6.48 -4.93
N PRO A 82 -8.26 6.86 -3.74
CA PRO A 82 -8.44 5.92 -2.64
C PRO A 82 -9.39 4.77 -3.00
N LEU A 83 -8.91 3.53 -2.86
CA LEU A 83 -9.72 2.32 -2.99
C LEU A 83 -10.27 1.93 -1.62
N THR A 84 -11.58 1.97 -1.47
CA THR A 84 -12.25 1.69 -0.18
C THR A 84 -12.50 0.21 -0.01
N VAL A 85 -12.06 -0.35 1.11
CA VAL A 85 -12.41 -1.70 1.57
C VAL A 85 -13.38 -1.57 2.73
N ARG A 86 -14.48 -2.32 2.70
CA ARG A 86 -15.49 -2.36 3.76
C ARG A 86 -15.68 -3.78 4.25
N ALA A 87 -15.87 -3.94 5.55
CA ALA A 87 -16.15 -5.23 6.17
C ALA A 87 -17.23 -5.11 7.24
N ARG A 88 -17.99 -6.18 7.45
CA ARG A 88 -18.93 -6.36 8.57
C ARG A 88 -18.96 -7.84 8.92
N GLY A 89 -19.29 -8.15 10.17
CA GLY A 89 -19.50 -9.52 10.64
C GLY A 89 -20.95 -9.77 11.00
N GLY A 90 -21.32 -11.02 11.23
CA GLY A 90 -22.63 -11.43 11.74
C GLY A 90 -22.64 -12.92 12.06
N TYR A 91 -23.70 -13.38 12.73
CA TYR A 91 -23.89 -14.78 13.08
C TYR A 91 -24.90 -15.41 12.11
N GLN A 92 -24.47 -16.45 11.39
CA GLN A 92 -25.29 -17.07 10.36
C GLN A 92 -26.63 -17.58 10.87
N PHE A 93 -26.62 -18.13 12.08
CA PHE A 93 -27.76 -18.79 12.71
C PHE A 93 -28.35 -17.99 13.86
N GLY A 94 -28.03 -16.70 13.98
CA GLY A 94 -28.62 -15.87 15.01
C GLY A 94 -27.95 -16.03 16.37
N SER A 95 -28.77 -16.01 17.41
CA SER A 95 -28.36 -16.01 18.81
C SER A 95 -28.45 -17.39 19.46
N THR A 96 -29.07 -18.37 18.80
CA THR A 96 -29.13 -19.75 19.27
C THR A 96 -28.16 -20.68 18.51
N PRO A 97 -27.93 -21.91 19.03
CA PRO A 97 -27.11 -22.91 18.34
C PRO A 97 -27.81 -23.62 17.17
N LEU A 98 -29.09 -23.35 16.91
CA LEU A 98 -29.88 -24.03 15.88
C LEU A 98 -30.03 -23.15 14.64
N ASP A 99 -30.28 -23.76 13.48
CA ASP A 99 -30.71 -23.03 12.28
C ASP A 99 -32.23 -22.81 12.35
N ASP A 100 -32.64 -21.99 13.32
CA ASP A 100 -34.03 -21.66 13.61
C ASP A 100 -34.29 -20.17 13.39
N TRP A 101 -33.97 -19.69 12.18
CA TRP A 101 -34.27 -18.32 11.72
C TRP A 101 -35.74 -17.88 11.94
N CYS A 102 -36.66 -18.84 12.03
CA CYS A 102 -38.04 -18.58 12.36
C CYS A 102 -38.19 -18.29 13.86
N CYS A 103 -39.40 -18.03 14.32
CA CYS A 103 -39.72 -18.35 15.71
C CYS A 103 -38.97 -17.51 16.78
N GLY A 104 -38.37 -16.38 16.39
CA GLY A 104 -37.76 -15.40 17.28
C GLY A 104 -36.25 -15.25 17.19
N ASP A 105 -35.55 -16.03 16.35
CA ASP A 105 -34.08 -15.94 16.17
C ASP A 105 -33.67 -15.49 14.76
N ASP A 106 -34.13 -14.31 14.35
CA ASP A 106 -33.72 -13.68 13.10
C ASP A 106 -32.20 -13.42 13.10
N PRO A 107 -31.40 -13.99 12.16
CA PRO A 107 -29.97 -13.74 12.10
C PRO A 107 -29.62 -12.38 11.48
N SER A 108 -30.53 -11.75 10.72
CA SER A 108 -30.28 -10.48 10.02
C SER A 108 -29.83 -9.31 10.93
N PRO A 109 -30.34 -9.14 12.17
CA PRO A 109 -29.96 -8.07 13.07
C PRO A 109 -28.60 -8.30 13.74
N THR A 110 -28.04 -9.52 13.65
CA THR A 110 -26.71 -9.83 14.20
C THR A 110 -25.59 -9.17 13.42
N LEU A 111 -25.88 -8.73 12.19
CA LEU A 111 -24.88 -8.12 11.35
C LEU A 111 -24.43 -6.77 11.92
N SER A 112 -23.13 -6.64 12.12
CA SER A 112 -22.53 -5.38 12.58
C SER A 112 -22.72 -4.26 11.54
N PRO A 113 -22.58 -2.99 11.97
CA PRO A 113 -22.31 -1.90 11.05
C PRO A 113 -21.09 -2.19 10.20
N TRP A 114 -21.01 -1.52 9.04
CA TRP A 114 -19.82 -1.55 8.21
C TRP A 114 -18.67 -0.80 8.90
N THR A 115 -17.50 -1.40 8.90
CA THR A 115 -16.23 -0.69 9.08
C THR A 115 -15.55 -0.49 7.73
N SER A 116 -14.80 0.60 7.57
CA SER A 116 -14.16 0.98 6.32
C SER A 116 -12.71 1.35 6.52
N ALA A 117 -11.87 0.94 5.57
CA ALA A 117 -10.50 1.40 5.40
C ALA A 117 -10.29 1.77 3.93
N SER A 118 -9.22 2.50 3.63
CA SER A 118 -8.85 2.83 2.25
C SER A 118 -7.37 2.60 2.01
N VAL A 119 -7.03 2.14 0.81
CA VAL A 119 -5.66 2.07 0.31
C VAL A 119 -5.55 2.98 -0.90
N THR A 120 -4.62 3.93 -0.87
CA THR A 120 -4.37 4.84 -1.99
C THR A 120 -3.22 4.27 -2.84
N PRO A 121 -3.44 3.96 -4.13
CA PRO A 121 -2.38 3.52 -5.02
C PRO A 121 -1.33 4.62 -5.23
N ILE A 122 -0.06 4.27 -5.02
CA ILE A 122 1.10 5.14 -5.27
C ILE A 122 2.04 4.36 -6.19
N LEU A 123 2.45 4.98 -7.30
CA LEU A 123 3.37 4.35 -8.26
C LEU A 123 4.83 4.46 -7.83
N LEU A 124 5.20 5.59 -7.24
CA LEU A 124 6.59 5.90 -6.90
C LEU A 124 6.66 6.68 -5.60
N THR A 125 7.55 6.26 -4.70
CA THR A 125 7.96 7.03 -3.52
C THR A 125 9.41 7.48 -3.70
N LEU A 126 9.71 8.72 -3.30
CA LEU A 126 11.05 9.30 -3.38
C LEU A 126 11.55 9.63 -1.98
N SER A 127 12.79 9.29 -1.68
CA SER A 127 13.48 9.64 -0.44
C SER A 127 14.91 10.09 -0.70
N LYS A 128 15.47 10.89 0.20
CA LYS A 128 16.86 11.31 0.19
C LYS A 128 17.43 11.17 1.60
N ALA A 129 18.52 10.43 1.73
CA ALA A 129 19.15 10.14 3.01
C ALA A 129 20.59 10.65 3.03
N TYR A 130 20.96 11.28 4.15
CA TYR A 130 22.32 11.69 4.45
C TYR A 130 23.09 10.54 5.11
N SER A 131 24.29 10.22 4.64
CA SER A 131 25.00 9.00 5.05
C SER A 131 25.94 9.19 6.25
N VAL A 132 25.50 9.81 7.36
CA VAL A 132 26.31 9.96 8.59
C VAL A 132 25.44 9.89 9.87
N SER A 133 26.00 9.37 10.97
CA SER A 133 25.37 9.27 12.30
C SER A 133 25.36 10.59 13.09
N GLU A 134 26.32 11.48 12.85
CA GLU A 134 26.47 12.76 13.54
C GLU A 134 25.97 13.91 12.66
N ASP A 135 25.10 14.77 13.19
CA ASP A 135 24.59 15.98 12.52
C ASP A 135 25.60 17.16 12.50
N GLU A 136 26.91 16.88 12.53
CA GLU A 136 27.97 17.89 12.49
C GLU A 136 28.89 17.71 11.28
N THR A 137 29.04 18.78 10.48
CA THR A 137 29.86 18.75 9.26
C THR A 137 30.84 19.90 9.24
N ALA A 138 32.13 19.56 9.30
CA ALA A 138 33.20 20.48 8.97
C ALA A 138 33.16 20.81 7.46
N SER A 139 33.40 22.06 7.12
CA SER A 139 33.43 22.56 5.74
C SER A 139 34.76 22.27 5.05
N GLY A 140 34.72 22.13 3.73
CA GLY A 140 35.88 22.05 2.85
C GLY A 140 36.13 20.67 2.20
N PRO A 141 37.03 20.59 1.21
CA PRO A 141 37.23 19.39 0.39
C PRO A 141 37.67 18.14 1.16
N ASN A 142 38.31 18.30 2.32
CA ASN A 142 38.78 17.19 3.16
C ASN A 142 37.67 16.54 3.99
N PHE A 143 36.44 17.05 3.91
CA PHE A 143 35.29 16.55 4.65
C PHE A 143 34.14 16.18 3.70
N PRO A 144 34.36 15.28 2.72
CA PRO A 144 33.29 14.87 1.83
C PRO A 144 32.19 14.15 2.61
N ARG A 145 30.96 14.30 2.11
CA ARG A 145 29.73 13.69 2.60
C ARG A 145 28.97 13.08 1.46
N GLN A 146 28.00 12.23 1.77
CA GLN A 146 27.20 11.55 0.76
C GLN A 146 25.71 11.74 1.01
N TYR A 147 24.98 11.93 -0.08
CA TYR A 147 23.54 11.73 -0.14
C TYR A 147 23.24 10.52 -1.01
N THR A 148 22.24 9.75 -0.60
CA THR A 148 21.60 8.75 -1.45
C THR A 148 20.17 9.19 -1.72
N VAL A 149 19.83 9.34 -3.01
CA VAL A 149 18.47 9.56 -3.48
C VAL A 149 17.92 8.22 -3.93
N THR A 150 16.76 7.83 -3.40
CA THR A 150 16.12 6.54 -3.67
C THR A 150 14.70 6.75 -4.16
N ALA A 151 14.36 6.13 -5.28
CA ALA A 151 12.99 5.93 -5.73
C ALA A 151 12.60 4.46 -5.55
N GLU A 152 11.43 4.21 -4.96
CA GLU A 152 10.83 2.88 -4.92
C GLU A 152 9.63 2.87 -5.86
N ILE A 153 9.69 2.01 -6.87
CA ILE A 153 8.59 1.77 -7.81
C ILE A 153 7.70 0.67 -7.23
N ALA A 154 6.39 0.87 -7.33
CA ALA A 154 5.39 -0.08 -6.83
C ALA A 154 5.67 -1.51 -7.36
N PRO A 155 5.54 -2.55 -6.52
CA PRO A 155 5.80 -3.92 -6.93
C PRO A 155 4.97 -4.34 -8.15
N GLY A 156 5.61 -5.03 -9.10
CA GLY A 156 4.97 -5.46 -10.35
C GLY A 156 4.92 -4.39 -11.44
N GLN A 157 5.31 -3.14 -11.14
CA GLN A 157 5.30 -2.04 -12.09
C GLN A 157 6.70 -1.79 -12.69
N THR A 158 6.69 -1.33 -13.94
CA THR A 158 7.87 -0.88 -14.68
C THR A 158 7.68 0.56 -15.13
N VAL A 159 8.73 1.38 -15.03
CA VAL A 159 8.74 2.78 -15.50
C VAL A 159 9.77 2.92 -16.60
N ASP A 160 9.33 3.38 -17.77
CA ASP A 160 10.20 3.67 -18.91
C ASP A 160 10.76 5.10 -18.83
N ASN A 161 11.93 5.31 -19.44
CA ASN A 161 12.62 6.60 -19.51
C ASN A 161 12.82 7.29 -18.14
N PHE A 162 13.10 6.49 -17.12
CA PHE A 162 13.25 6.96 -15.74
C PHE A 162 14.54 7.74 -15.53
N THR A 163 14.44 8.90 -14.90
CA THR A 163 15.57 9.77 -14.56
C THR A 163 15.44 10.28 -13.12
N LEU A 164 16.48 10.10 -12.31
CA LEU A 164 16.59 10.75 -11.00
C LEU A 164 17.33 12.07 -11.15
N VAL A 165 16.76 13.13 -10.58
CA VAL A 165 17.30 14.49 -10.63
C VAL A 165 17.42 15.06 -9.22
N ASP A 166 18.59 15.61 -8.90
CA ASP A 166 18.86 16.33 -7.65
C ASP A 166 19.50 17.68 -7.97
N THR A 167 18.90 18.75 -7.48
CA THR A 167 19.43 20.11 -7.64
C THR A 167 20.17 20.50 -6.38
N LEU A 168 21.48 20.66 -6.50
CA LEU A 168 22.35 21.04 -5.41
C LEU A 168 22.23 22.56 -5.19
N PRO A 169 22.11 23.01 -3.94
CA PRO A 169 22.11 24.43 -3.62
C PRO A 169 23.48 25.05 -3.90
N ASP A 170 23.51 26.37 -4.13
CA ASP A 170 24.72 27.13 -4.50
C ASP A 170 25.80 27.20 -3.40
N ASN A 171 25.57 26.58 -2.24
CA ASN A 171 26.57 26.42 -1.18
C ASN A 171 27.06 24.96 -1.04
N MET A 172 26.73 24.08 -1.99
CA MET A 172 27.14 22.69 -2.01
C MET A 172 28.04 22.41 -3.22
N GLN A 173 29.25 21.95 -2.97
CA GLN A 173 30.17 21.56 -4.03
C GLN A 173 30.04 20.07 -4.32
N PHE A 174 29.62 19.75 -5.55
CA PHE A 174 29.65 18.38 -6.05
C PHE A 174 31.09 17.86 -6.19
N VAL A 175 31.29 16.58 -5.84
CA VAL A 175 32.57 15.89 -5.99
C VAL A 175 32.47 14.82 -7.07
N SER A 176 31.57 13.86 -6.90
CA SER A 176 31.41 12.73 -7.81
C SER A 176 30.09 12.00 -7.60
N VAL A 177 29.67 11.23 -8.62
CA VAL A 177 28.71 10.14 -8.41
C VAL A 177 29.48 8.97 -7.79
N VAL A 178 29.01 8.48 -6.64
CA VAL A 178 29.61 7.36 -5.91
C VAL A 178 29.10 6.03 -6.46
N SER A 179 27.80 5.91 -6.63
CA SER A 179 27.18 4.69 -7.15
C SER A 179 25.78 4.97 -7.71
N THR A 180 25.31 4.04 -8.54
CA THR A 180 23.92 3.97 -9.01
C THR A 180 23.44 2.53 -8.88
N SER A 181 22.16 2.37 -8.58
CA SER A 181 21.48 1.08 -8.53
C SER A 181 20.14 1.18 -9.25
N PRO A 182 19.85 0.35 -10.26
CA PRO A 182 20.78 -0.53 -10.95
C PRO A 182 22.01 0.20 -11.49
N ALA A 183 23.13 -0.51 -11.61
CA ALA A 183 24.36 0.08 -12.15
C ALA A 183 24.21 0.41 -13.65
N GLY A 184 25.02 1.33 -14.14
CA GLY A 184 25.07 1.69 -15.57
C GLY A 184 24.18 2.87 -15.97
N ALA A 185 23.61 3.60 -15.00
CA ALA A 185 22.91 4.85 -15.28
C ALA A 185 23.83 5.87 -15.95
N THR A 186 23.30 6.62 -16.90
CA THR A 186 24.03 7.71 -17.57
C THR A 186 23.75 9.02 -16.86
N CYS A 187 24.77 9.65 -16.29
CA CYS A 187 24.61 10.85 -15.48
C CYS A 187 25.22 12.09 -16.14
N THR A 188 24.49 13.21 -16.09
CA THR A 188 25.03 14.56 -16.25
C THR A 188 25.29 15.14 -14.86
N THR A 189 26.51 15.59 -14.60
CA THR A 189 26.93 16.02 -13.27
C THR A 189 27.06 17.54 -13.16
N PRO A 190 26.92 18.11 -11.95
CA PRO A 190 27.31 19.49 -11.68
C PRO A 190 28.82 19.73 -11.89
N SER A 191 29.21 21.00 -11.84
CA SER A 191 30.63 21.37 -11.84
C SER A 191 31.34 20.81 -10.60
N THR A 192 32.58 20.35 -10.75
CA THR A 192 33.45 19.95 -9.63
C THR A 192 34.29 21.11 -9.09
N SER A 193 34.19 22.30 -9.69
CA SER A 193 34.94 23.50 -9.32
C SER A 193 34.08 24.72 -8.98
N ALA A 194 32.77 24.62 -9.17
CA ALA A 194 31.80 25.65 -8.82
C ALA A 194 30.64 25.00 -8.04
N PRO A 195 30.21 25.58 -6.91
CA PRO A 195 29.08 25.08 -6.14
C PRO A 195 27.74 25.16 -6.88
N GLY A 196 26.78 24.36 -6.43
CA GLY A 196 25.44 24.27 -7.02
C GLY A 196 25.37 23.42 -8.29
N GLY A 197 24.25 23.51 -8.99
CA GLY A 197 23.98 22.80 -10.24
C GLY A 197 23.12 21.54 -10.08
N THR A 198 22.90 20.83 -11.18
CA THR A 198 21.96 19.70 -11.23
C THR A 198 22.68 18.39 -11.55
N LEU A 199 22.50 17.41 -10.68
CA LEU A 199 22.83 16.01 -10.96
C LEU A 199 21.59 15.35 -11.56
N SER A 200 21.74 14.71 -12.72
CA SER A 200 20.65 13.99 -13.37
C SER A 200 21.18 12.66 -13.91
N CYS A 201 20.62 11.55 -13.43
CA CYS A 201 21.01 10.19 -13.81
C CYS A 201 19.83 9.47 -14.47
N ASN A 202 20.00 9.08 -15.74
CA ASN A 202 19.03 8.32 -16.51
C ASN A 202 19.28 6.82 -16.36
N PHE A 203 18.23 6.07 -16.02
CA PHE A 203 18.26 4.63 -15.79
C PHE A 203 17.52 3.83 -16.89
N GLY A 204 16.97 4.50 -17.91
CA GLY A 204 16.15 3.83 -18.93
C GLY A 204 14.88 3.23 -18.34
N THR A 205 14.66 1.94 -18.56
CA THR A 205 13.51 1.20 -18.01
C THR A 205 13.88 0.51 -16.71
N VAL A 206 13.11 0.74 -15.66
CA VAL A 206 13.39 0.26 -14.29
C VAL A 206 12.15 -0.26 -13.58
N SER A 207 12.39 -1.09 -12.56
CA SER A 207 11.38 -1.61 -11.63
C SER A 207 12.01 -1.78 -10.24
N GLY A 208 11.20 -1.80 -9.19
CA GLY A 208 11.69 -1.95 -7.82
C GLY A 208 12.45 -0.71 -7.33
N THR A 209 13.52 -0.90 -6.57
CA THR A 209 14.30 0.20 -5.98
C THR A 209 15.38 0.71 -6.94
N VAL A 210 15.37 2.02 -7.18
CA VAL A 210 16.37 2.74 -7.96
C VAL A 210 17.04 3.78 -7.06
N SER A 211 18.35 3.91 -7.11
CA SER A 211 19.06 4.90 -6.32
C SER A 211 20.28 5.49 -7.03
N MET A 212 20.61 6.72 -6.65
CA MET A 212 21.89 7.36 -6.96
C MET A 212 22.50 7.91 -5.67
N THR A 213 23.78 7.60 -5.45
CA THR A 213 24.57 8.14 -4.35
C THR A 213 25.64 9.06 -4.91
N PHE A 214 25.77 10.26 -4.35
CA PHE A 214 26.77 11.24 -4.77
C PHE A 214 27.51 11.84 -3.57
N ALA A 215 28.77 12.21 -3.81
CA ALA A 215 29.63 12.86 -2.85
C ALA A 215 29.63 14.38 -3.05
N PHE A 216 29.65 15.12 -1.94
CA PHE A 216 29.71 16.58 -1.93
C PHE A 216 30.49 17.07 -0.72
N TYR A 217 30.83 18.37 -0.69
CA TYR A 217 31.23 19.08 0.53
C TYR A 217 30.62 20.49 0.55
N ILE A 218 30.66 21.15 1.72
CA ILE A 218 30.24 22.55 1.87
C ILE A 218 31.49 23.43 1.85
N PRO A 219 31.68 24.35 0.88
CA PRO A 219 32.81 25.28 0.85
C PRO A 219 32.78 26.26 2.03
N LEU A 220 33.94 26.78 2.42
CA LEU A 220 34.01 27.91 3.35
C LEU A 220 33.45 29.16 2.66
N ARG A 221 32.62 29.96 3.35
CA ARG A 221 31.98 31.15 2.77
C ARG A 221 32.95 32.23 2.24
N ASP A 222 34.23 32.19 2.62
CA ASP A 222 35.22 33.25 2.33
C ASP A 222 36.49 32.78 1.59
N ALA A 223 36.44 31.64 0.88
CA ALA A 223 37.58 31.19 0.06
C ALA A 223 37.52 31.78 -1.36
N SER A 224 37.56 33.12 -1.46
CA SER A 224 37.83 33.86 -2.71
C SER A 224 38.75 35.04 -2.43
#